data_AF-X1TF58-F1
#
_entry.id   AF-X1TF58-F1
#
_cell.length_a   1.000
_cell.length_b   1.000
_cell.length_c   1.000
_cell.angle_alpha   90.00
_cell.angle_beta   90.00
_cell.angle_gamma   90.00
#
_symmetry.space_group_name_H-M   'P 1'
#
loop_
_entity.id
_entity.type
_entity.pdbx_description
1 polymer ?
#
loop_
_entity_poly.entity_id
_entity_poly.type
_entity_poly.pdbx_seq_one_letter_code
_entity_poly.pdbx_strand_id
1 'polypeptide(L)'
;MAKQIIKFLDALSLSEYKLTDLSRKPDGLYNMHFNEYGQLVKRAGYAKYNTDVIGTLTGTVAVNKSSNAVLGTNTLFDTELVVGDLIKIVEEIFTISVITDDTNLTLDSAYQGENVSGVTAYNLH
;
A
#
# COMPACT_ATOMS: atom_id res chain seq x y z
N MET A 1 25.15 16.33 -2.92
CA MET A 1 25.11 17.80 -2.70
C MET A 1 24.09 18.26 -1.64
N ALA A 2 22.95 17.59 -1.43
CA ALA A 2 21.95 17.99 -0.40
C ALA A 2 22.45 17.99 1.07
N LYS A 3 23.45 17.15 1.40
CA LYS A 3 24.00 17.04 2.77
C LYS A 3 24.72 18.31 3.25
N GLN A 4 25.20 19.14 2.32
CA GLN A 4 25.93 20.37 2.66
C GLN A 4 24.94 21.47 3.06
N ILE A 5 23.84 21.63 2.33
CA ILE A 5 22.77 22.59 2.62
C ILE A 5 22.10 22.31 3.97
N ILE A 6 21.78 21.05 4.28
CA ILE A 6 21.16 20.67 5.57
C ILE A 6 22.06 21.05 6.76
N LYS A 7 23.37 20.82 6.64
CA LYS A 7 24.34 21.18 7.69
C LYS A 7 24.43 22.69 7.92
N PHE A 8 24.30 23.51 6.88
CA PHE A 8 24.33 24.96 7.03
C PHE A 8 23.10 25.47 7.80
N LEU A 9 21.90 24.94 7.54
CA LEU A 9 20.69 25.36 8.25
C LEU A 9 20.66 24.88 9.70
N ASP A 10 21.10 23.65 9.98
CA ASP A 10 21.21 23.14 11.36
C ASP A 10 22.15 23.98 12.22
N ALA A 11 23.19 24.56 11.62
CA ALA A 11 24.13 25.46 12.31
C ALA A 11 23.60 26.90 12.48
N LEU A 12 22.55 27.27 11.75
CA LEU A 12 21.92 28.59 11.81
C LEU A 12 20.66 28.61 12.68
N SER A 13 20.11 27.45 13.05
CA SER A 13 18.95 27.39 13.93
C SER A 13 19.36 27.51 15.41
N LEU A 14 18.70 28.40 16.15
CA LEU A 14 18.79 28.48 17.62
C LEU A 14 17.92 27.43 18.34
N SER A 15 17.14 26.62 17.60
CA SER A 15 16.31 25.57 18.20
C SER A 15 17.12 24.31 18.49
N GLU A 16 16.87 23.66 19.63
CA GLU A 16 17.48 22.36 19.98
C GLU A 16 17.08 21.24 19.01
N TYR A 17 15.92 21.36 18.37
CA TYR A 17 15.45 20.45 17.33
C TYR A 17 16.11 20.79 15.99
N LYS A 18 17.05 19.93 15.56
CA LYS A 18 17.70 20.05 14.25
C LYS A 18 16.79 19.48 13.18
N LEU A 19 16.94 19.96 11.93
CA LEU A 19 16.17 19.46 10.80
C LEU A 19 16.47 17.97 10.53
N THR A 20 17.65 17.52 10.95
CA THR A 20 18.07 16.12 10.96
C THR A 20 17.35 15.24 12.00
N ASP A 21 16.77 15.84 13.06
CA ASP A 21 16.15 15.13 14.18
C ASP A 21 14.61 15.06 14.07
N LEU A 22 14.02 15.70 13.06
CA LEU A 22 12.58 15.58 12.80
C LEU A 22 12.22 14.17 12.35
N SER A 23 11.23 13.56 13.01
CA SER A 23 10.69 12.25 12.64
C SER A 23 10.30 12.21 11.16
N ARG A 24 10.87 11.25 10.44
CA ARG A 24 10.73 11.11 8.99
C ARG A 24 9.46 10.32 8.64
N LYS A 25 8.30 10.98 8.77
CA LYS A 25 7.02 10.58 8.13
C LYS A 25 7.19 10.34 6.63
N PRO A 26 6.63 9.25 6.07
CA PRO A 26 6.82 8.87 4.67
C PRO A 26 6.43 9.94 3.65
N ASP A 27 5.34 10.68 3.89
CA ASP A 27 4.83 11.71 2.97
C ASP A 27 5.30 13.12 3.30
N GLY A 28 6.33 13.26 4.15
CA GLY A 28 6.92 14.55 4.45
C GLY A 28 7.65 15.15 3.24
N LEU A 29 7.62 16.48 3.12
CA LEU A 29 8.27 17.24 2.04
C LEU A 29 9.77 16.90 1.87
N TYR A 30 10.45 16.52 2.96
CA TYR A 30 11.86 16.09 2.96
C TYR A 30 12.13 14.74 2.24
N ASN A 31 11.07 13.98 1.93
CA ASN A 31 11.12 12.77 1.13
C ASN A 31 10.78 13.03 -0.34
N MET A 32 10.60 14.28 -0.77
CA MET A 32 10.37 14.63 -2.18
C MET A 32 11.64 15.23 -2.81
N HIS A 33 11.80 15.06 -4.12
CA HIS A 33 12.82 15.71 -4.94
C HIS A 33 12.26 15.99 -6.34
N PHE A 34 12.78 16.99 -7.04
CA PHE A 34 12.45 17.18 -8.45
C PHE A 34 13.24 16.20 -9.30
N ASN A 35 12.60 15.50 -10.24
CA ASN A 35 13.29 14.68 -11.24
C ASN A 35 13.85 15.56 -12.37
N GLU A 36 14.54 14.93 -13.32
CA GLU A 36 15.14 15.61 -14.49
C GLU A 36 14.11 16.32 -15.38
N TYR A 37 12.83 15.96 -15.27
CA TYR A 37 11.70 16.59 -15.97
C TYR A 37 11.02 17.69 -15.15
N GLY A 38 11.56 18.06 -13.98
CA GLY A 38 11.01 19.10 -13.10
C GLY A 38 9.74 18.68 -12.35
N GLN A 39 9.43 17.38 -12.28
CA GLN A 39 8.28 16.85 -11.53
C GLN A 39 8.69 16.56 -10.09
N LEU A 40 7.82 16.81 -9.11
CA LEU A 40 8.02 16.41 -7.72
C LEU A 40 7.82 14.89 -7.56
N VAL A 41 8.87 14.15 -7.18
CA VAL A 41 8.89 12.69 -7.03
C VAL A 41 9.43 12.28 -5.65
N LYS A 42 8.95 11.17 -5.08
CA LYS A 42 9.46 10.61 -3.81
C LYS A 42 10.93 10.17 -3.96
N ARG A 43 11.74 10.33 -2.91
CA ARG A 43 13.12 9.85 -2.83
C ARG A 43 13.10 8.32 -2.70
N ALA A 44 14.00 7.64 -3.42
CA ALA A 44 14.14 6.18 -3.34
C ALA A 44 14.27 5.71 -1.87
N GLY A 45 13.48 4.69 -1.50
CA GLY A 45 13.42 4.15 -0.14
C GLY A 45 12.48 4.88 0.84
N TYR A 46 11.79 5.95 0.42
CA TYR A 46 10.79 6.66 1.25
C TYR A 46 9.39 6.66 0.64
N ALA A 47 9.19 5.95 -0.47
CA ALA A 47 7.87 5.48 -0.84
C ALA A 47 7.42 4.47 0.22
N LYS A 48 6.70 4.91 1.26
CA LYS A 48 5.75 4.00 1.88
C LYS A 48 4.49 4.04 1.03
N TYR A 49 4.19 2.87 0.46
CA TYR A 49 2.98 2.46 -0.24
C TYR A 49 2.51 3.42 -1.34
N ASN A 50 3.23 3.45 -2.47
CA ASN A 50 2.46 2.99 -3.63
C ASN A 50 2.40 1.50 -3.35
N THR A 51 1.26 0.99 -2.89
CA THR A 51 1.12 -0.46 -2.84
C THR A 51 1.14 -0.86 -4.30
N ASP A 52 2.34 -1.16 -4.79
CA ASP A 52 2.58 -1.43 -6.18
C ASP A 52 1.75 -2.67 -6.45
N VAL A 53 0.71 -2.49 -7.25
CA VAL A 53 -0.10 -3.59 -7.73
C VAL A 53 0.87 -4.54 -8.41
N ILE A 54 1.13 -5.68 -7.76
CA ILE A 54 2.03 -6.71 -8.29
C ILE A 54 1.36 -7.29 -9.55
N GLY A 55 0.03 -7.44 -9.50
CA GLY A 55 -0.78 -7.91 -10.60
C GLY A 55 -2.28 -7.86 -10.33
N THR A 56 -3.04 -8.00 -11.41
CA THR A 56 -4.46 -8.36 -11.36
C THR A 56 -4.58 -9.84 -11.05
N LEU A 57 -5.47 -10.20 -10.12
CA LEU A 57 -5.80 -11.60 -9.87
C LEU A 57 -6.65 -12.17 -11.01
N THR A 58 -6.48 -13.47 -11.27
CA THR A 58 -7.29 -14.18 -12.25
C THR A 58 -8.73 -14.29 -11.75
N GLY A 59 -9.70 -14.13 -12.65
CA GLY A 59 -11.13 -14.23 -12.32
C GLY A 59 -11.70 -12.96 -11.69
N THR A 60 -12.80 -13.13 -10.93
CA THR A 60 -13.47 -12.02 -10.24
C THR A 60 -13.81 -12.42 -8.81
N VAL A 61 -14.00 -11.43 -7.94
CA VAL A 61 -14.34 -11.63 -6.55
C VAL A 61 -15.68 -10.99 -6.19
N ALA A 62 -16.29 -11.50 -5.13
CA ALA A 62 -17.48 -10.96 -4.51
C ALA A 62 -17.26 -10.85 -2.99
N VAL A 63 -17.69 -9.71 -2.43
CA VAL A 63 -17.63 -9.42 -1.00
C VAL A 63 -18.95 -8.83 -0.54
N ASN A 64 -19.35 -9.20 0.66
CA ASN A 64 -20.56 -8.70 1.29
C ASN A 64 -20.21 -7.72 2.40
N LYS A 65 -21.07 -6.73 2.60
CA LYS A 65 -20.98 -5.76 3.68
C LYS A 65 -20.92 -6.45 5.03
N SER A 66 -20.02 -5.97 5.88
CA SER A 66 -19.75 -6.47 7.22
C SER A 66 -19.32 -7.94 7.26
N SER A 67 -18.72 -8.45 6.18
CA SER A 67 -18.18 -9.82 6.09
C SER A 67 -16.67 -9.81 5.84
N ASN A 68 -15.98 -10.79 6.41
CA ASN A 68 -14.56 -11.07 6.12
C ASN A 68 -14.38 -12.07 4.97
N ALA A 69 -15.45 -12.71 4.51
CA ALA A 69 -15.36 -13.75 3.48
C ALA A 69 -15.31 -13.13 2.07
N VAL A 70 -14.39 -13.63 1.25
CA VAL A 70 -14.27 -13.29 -0.16
C VAL A 70 -14.55 -14.54 -0.98
N LEU A 71 -15.49 -14.42 -1.92
CA LEU A 71 -15.87 -15.48 -2.84
C LEU A 71 -15.32 -15.18 -4.22
N GLY A 72 -14.50 -16.07 -4.74
CA GLY A 72 -13.93 -16.01 -6.08
C GLY A 72 -14.78 -16.74 -7.12
N THR A 73 -14.74 -16.26 -8.36
CA THR A 73 -15.31 -16.93 -9.54
C THR A 73 -14.21 -17.06 -10.59
N ASN A 74 -13.86 -18.31 -10.93
CA ASN A 74 -12.71 -18.65 -11.79
C ASN A 74 -11.38 -18.04 -11.31
N THR A 75 -11.19 -17.96 -10.00
CA THR A 75 -9.97 -17.49 -9.35
C THR A 75 -9.01 -18.66 -9.10
N LEU A 76 -7.75 -18.36 -8.80
CA LEU A 76 -6.69 -19.33 -8.51
C LEU A 76 -5.96 -18.99 -7.19
N PHE A 77 -6.72 -18.69 -6.14
CA PHE A 77 -6.18 -18.13 -4.90
C PHE A 77 -5.06 -18.95 -4.24
N ASP A 78 -5.10 -20.29 -4.29
CA ASP A 78 -4.10 -21.13 -3.63
C ASP A 78 -2.74 -21.08 -4.35
N THR A 79 -2.73 -20.64 -5.61
CA THR A 79 -1.51 -20.57 -6.44
C THR A 79 -1.00 -19.15 -6.65
N GLU A 80 -1.89 -18.15 -6.67
CA GLU A 80 -1.55 -16.75 -6.95
C GLU A 80 -1.28 -15.92 -5.69
N LEU A 81 -1.71 -16.41 -4.52
CA LEU A 81 -1.65 -15.68 -3.25
C LEU A 81 -1.06 -16.52 -2.13
N VAL A 82 -0.53 -15.83 -1.13
CA VAL A 82 -0.09 -16.43 0.12
C VAL A 82 -0.80 -15.74 1.29
N VAL A 83 -1.08 -16.49 2.36
CA VAL A 83 -1.59 -15.91 3.61
C VAL A 83 -0.64 -14.83 4.13
N GLY A 84 -1.19 -13.67 4.49
CA GLY A 84 -0.42 -12.48 4.88
C GLY A 84 -0.21 -11.48 3.74
N ASP A 85 -0.49 -11.85 2.49
CA ASP A 85 -0.43 -10.90 1.38
C ASP A 85 -1.50 -9.82 1.50
N LEU A 86 -1.21 -8.67 0.90
CA LEU A 86 -2.17 -7.58 0.77
C LEU A 86 -3.00 -7.79 -0.50
N ILE A 87 -4.31 -7.59 -0.38
CA ILE A 87 -5.26 -7.67 -1.47
C ILE A 87 -6.10 -6.40 -1.51
N LYS A 88 -6.24 -5.80 -2.70
CA LYS A 88 -7.13 -4.67 -2.95
C LYS A 88 -8.40 -5.16 -3.62
N ILE A 89 -9.54 -4.80 -3.04
CA ILE A 89 -10.87 -5.07 -3.58
C ILE A 89 -11.62 -3.73 -3.62
N VAL A 90 -12.03 -3.33 -4.82
CA VAL A 90 -12.61 -1.98 -5.07
C VAL A 90 -11.62 -0.89 -4.65
N GLU A 91 -11.89 -0.17 -3.56
CA GLU A 91 -11.05 0.92 -3.04
C GLU A 91 -10.40 0.58 -1.69
N GLU A 92 -10.73 -0.57 -1.12
CA GLU A 92 -10.25 -1.01 0.19
C GLU A 92 -9.10 -2.02 0.05
N ILE A 93 -8.16 -1.98 1.00
CA ILE A 93 -7.00 -2.88 1.06
C ILE A 93 -7.10 -3.68 2.34
N PHE A 94 -6.91 -4.99 2.21
CA PHE A 94 -7.01 -5.96 3.30
C PHE A 94 -5.79 -6.87 3.33
N THR A 95 -5.57 -7.49 4.48
CA THR A 95 -4.60 -8.58 4.61
C THR A 95 -5.33 -9.92 4.52
N ILE A 96 -4.78 -10.87 3.78
CA ILE A 96 -5.33 -12.23 3.70
C ILE A 96 -5.02 -12.96 5.00
N SER A 97 -6.07 -13.41 5.70
CA SER A 97 -5.97 -14.14 6.96
C SER A 97 -5.88 -15.65 6.74
N VAL A 98 -6.71 -16.19 5.85
CA VAL A 98 -6.73 -17.62 5.49
C VAL A 98 -7.15 -17.76 4.04
N ILE A 99 -6.51 -18.69 3.32
CA ILE A 99 -6.95 -19.19 2.02
C ILE A 99 -7.46 -20.61 2.26
N THR A 100 -8.72 -20.86 1.92
CA THR A 100 -9.36 -22.18 2.12
C THR A 100 -9.20 -23.04 0.87
N ASP A 101 -9.38 -22.44 -0.31
CA ASP A 101 -9.21 -23.04 -1.63
C ASP A 101 -9.07 -21.96 -2.71
N ASP A 102 -8.95 -22.35 -3.98
CA ASP A 102 -8.80 -21.45 -5.13
C ASP A 102 -9.89 -20.38 -5.28
N THR A 103 -11.04 -20.56 -4.64
CA THR A 103 -12.23 -19.70 -4.74
C THR A 103 -12.71 -19.12 -3.42
N ASN A 104 -12.08 -19.45 -2.28
CA ASN A 104 -12.51 -19.01 -0.97
C ASN A 104 -11.32 -18.54 -0.12
N LEU A 105 -11.37 -17.28 0.33
CA LEU A 105 -10.42 -16.74 1.29
C LEU A 105 -11.12 -15.86 2.33
N THR A 106 -10.41 -15.56 3.42
CA THR A 106 -10.89 -14.69 4.50
C THR A 106 -9.91 -13.55 4.75
N LEU A 107 -10.46 -12.38 5.03
CA LEU A 107 -9.74 -11.13 5.30
C LEU A 107 -9.53 -10.92 6.80
N ASP A 108 -8.51 -10.15 7.14
CA ASP A 108 -8.20 -9.72 8.52
C ASP A 108 -9.29 -8.85 9.16
N SER A 109 -10.06 -8.12 8.35
CA SER A 109 -11.13 -7.23 8.79
C SER A 109 -12.35 -7.29 7.88
N ALA A 110 -13.52 -6.94 8.43
CA ALA A 110 -14.78 -7.01 7.70
C ALA A 110 -14.87 -5.86 6.69
N TYR A 111 -15.25 -6.18 5.45
CA TYR A 111 -15.47 -5.22 4.37
C TYR A 111 -16.63 -4.26 4.72
N GLN A 112 -16.40 -2.94 4.69
CA GLN A 112 -17.39 -1.96 5.15
C GLN A 112 -18.21 -1.33 4.02
N GLY A 113 -17.77 -1.50 2.76
CA GLY A 113 -18.52 -1.06 1.59
C GLY A 113 -19.84 -1.82 1.36
N GLU A 114 -20.55 -1.42 0.30
CA GLU A 114 -21.77 -2.09 -0.14
C GLU A 114 -21.47 -3.43 -0.83
N ASN A 115 -22.42 -4.37 -0.77
CA ASN A 115 -22.29 -5.68 -1.41
C ASN A 115 -21.89 -5.52 -2.88
N VAL A 116 -20.83 -6.20 -3.28
CA VAL A 116 -20.27 -6.08 -4.62
C VAL A 116 -19.81 -7.44 -5.13
N SER A 117 -20.04 -7.71 -6.41
CA SER A 117 -19.71 -8.97 -7.06
C SER A 117 -19.18 -8.74 -8.47
N GLY A 118 -18.34 -9.65 -8.96
CA GLY A 118 -17.80 -9.57 -10.32
C GLY A 118 -16.72 -8.51 -10.48
N VAL A 119 -16.06 -8.13 -9.39
CA VAL A 119 -14.98 -7.13 -9.41
C VAL A 119 -13.62 -7.78 -9.53
N THR A 120 -12.71 -7.12 -10.22
CA THR A 120 -11.30 -7.51 -10.28
C THR A 120 -10.63 -7.13 -8.97
N ALA A 121 -9.87 -8.07 -8.40
CA ALA A 121 -9.01 -7.84 -7.25
C ALA A 121 -7.55 -7.76 -7.69
N TYR A 122 -6.73 -7.13 -6.85
CA TYR A 122 -5.32 -6.89 -7.13
C TYR A 122 -4.48 -7.35 -5.94
N ASN A 123 -3.36 -8.02 -6.20
CA ASN A 123 -2.38 -8.29 -5.15
C ASN A 123 -1.36 -7.16 -5.06
N LEU A 124 -0.81 -7.01 -3.86
CA LEU A 124 -0.10 -5.83 -3.41
C LEU A 124 1.15 -6.27 -2.61
N HIS A 125 2.28 -5.55 -2.78
CA HIS A 125 3.53 -5.78 -2.01
C HIS A 125 3.77 -4.71 -0.94
#